data_AF-A0A4U0ZWH3-F1
#
_entry.id   AF-A0A4U0ZWH3-F1
#
_cell.length_a   1.000
_cell.length_b   1.000
_cell.length_c   1.000
_cell.angle_alpha   90.00
_cell.angle_beta   90.00
_cell.angle_gamma   90.00
#
_symmetry.space_group_name_H-M   'P 1'
#
loop_
_entity.id
_entity.type
_entity.pdbx_description
1 polymer ?
#
loop_
_entity_poly.entity_id
_entity_poly.type
_entity_poly.pdbx_seq_one_letter_code
_entity_poly.pdbx_strand_id
1 'polypeptide(L)'
;MKIMIGVTREPEKIKDYLCEHRGLHGTLIEIGPFVSRMEAFNWLVYLKSRIGSFQEIYPETKANGQSLWYGFTFEQPAQVKGKNGKRAL
;
A
#
# COMPACT_ATOMS: atom_id res chain seq x y z
N MET A 1 14.37 0.49 3.10
CA MET A 1 12.92 0.79 3.15
C MET A 1 12.33 0.48 1.79
N LYS A 2 11.04 0.16 1.74
CA LYS A 2 10.32 -0.18 0.50
C LYS A 2 9.01 0.60 0.49
N ILE A 3 8.60 1.12 -0.67
CA ILE A 3 7.30 1.77 -0.78
C ILE A 3 6.25 0.70 -1.08
N MET A 4 5.21 0.62 -0.26
CA MET A 4 4.02 -0.15 -0.54
C MET A 4 3.06 0.73 -1.31
N ILE A 5 2.46 0.22 -2.38
CA ILE A 5 1.55 0.96 -3.25
C ILE A 5 0.38 0.07 -3.65
N GLY A 6 -0.83 0.62 -3.75
CA GLY A 6 -2.00 -0.13 -4.19
C GLY A 6 -3.14 0.76 -4.64
N VAL A 7 -4.15 0.14 -5.26
CA VAL A 7 -5.42 0.77 -5.60
C VAL A 7 -6.59 -0.07 -5.06
N THR A 8 -7.60 0.57 -4.50
CA THR A 8 -8.76 -0.07 -3.87
C THR A 8 -10.08 0.64 -4.23
N ARG A 9 -11.21 -0.06 -4.12
CA ARG A 9 -12.56 0.53 -4.11
C ARG A 9 -13.17 0.57 -2.70
N GLU A 10 -12.36 0.29 -1.69
CA GLU A 10 -12.74 0.24 -0.27
C GLU A 10 -11.77 1.18 0.50
N PRO A 11 -11.94 2.53 0.41
CA PRO A 11 -11.03 3.49 1.03
C PRO A 11 -10.94 3.32 2.55
N GLU A 12 -12.01 2.89 3.19
CA GLU A 12 -12.05 2.59 4.62
C GLU A 12 -11.05 1.51 5.06
N LYS A 13 -10.64 0.61 4.14
CA LYS A 13 -9.67 -0.47 4.40
C LYS A 13 -8.22 -0.04 4.20
N ILE A 14 -7.94 1.17 3.73
CA ILE A 14 -6.56 1.61 3.45
C ILE A 14 -5.67 1.52 4.70
N LYS A 15 -6.23 1.84 5.87
CA LYS A 15 -5.53 1.71 7.16
C LYS A 15 -5.27 0.26 7.55
N ASP A 16 -6.12 -0.67 7.13
CA ASP A 16 -5.92 -2.09 7.38
C ASP A 16 -4.72 -2.60 6.58
N TYR A 17 -4.60 -2.24 5.30
CA TYR A 17 -3.43 -2.58 4.47
C TYR A 17 -2.13 -2.03 5.05
N LEU A 18 -2.16 -0.80 5.57
CA LEU A 18 -1.02 -0.22 6.28
C LEU A 18 -0.59 -1.12 7.47
N CYS A 19 -1.54 -1.55 8.29
CA CYS A 19 -1.28 -2.40 9.45
C CYS A 19 -0.80 -3.81 9.04
N GLU A 20 -1.48 -4.46 8.10
CA GLU A 20 -1.17 -5.81 7.60
C GLU A 20 0.24 -5.90 7.03
N HIS A 21 0.68 -4.84 6.34
CA HIS A 21 2.00 -4.75 5.76
C HIS A 21 3.04 -4.10 6.68
N ARG A 22 2.73 -3.88 7.96
CA ARG A 22 3.64 -3.26 8.95
C ARG A 22 4.22 -1.93 8.46
N GLY A 23 3.39 -1.12 7.81
CA GLY A 23 3.78 0.18 7.27
C GLY A 23 3.95 1.25 8.34
N LEU A 24 4.63 2.34 7.99
CA LEU A 24 4.84 3.48 8.87
C LEU A 24 3.63 4.42 8.79
N HIS A 25 2.91 4.58 9.90
CA HIS A 25 1.68 5.39 9.96
C HIS A 25 1.86 6.85 9.49
N GLY A 26 3.01 7.47 9.76
CA GLY A 26 3.31 8.85 9.33
C GLY A 26 3.61 9.02 7.84
N THR A 27 3.61 7.93 7.06
CA THR A 27 3.98 7.92 5.64
C THR A 27 2.82 7.56 4.72
N LEU A 28 1.62 7.35 5.28
CA LEU A 28 0.44 7.04 4.50
C LEU A 28 0.01 8.26 3.67
N ILE A 29 -0.07 8.06 2.36
CA ILE A 29 -0.62 9.01 1.41
C ILE A 29 -1.79 8.32 0.69
N GLU A 30 -2.92 9.00 0.64
CA GLU A 30 -4.13 8.57 -0.06
C GLU A 30 -4.38 9.52 -1.24
N ILE A 31 -4.71 8.96 -2.40
CA ILE A 31 -4.95 9.73 -3.64
C ILE A 31 -6.27 9.28 -4.27
N GLY A 32 -7.07 10.24 -4.71
CA GLY A 32 -8.34 10.00 -5.39
C GLY A 32 -9.40 11.03 -4.99
N PRO A 33 -10.69 10.75 -5.28
CA PRO A 33 -11.17 9.57 -5.99
C PRO A 33 -10.83 9.59 -7.49
N PHE A 34 -10.60 8.41 -8.07
CA PHE A 34 -10.55 8.20 -9.52
C PHE A 34 -11.90 7.66 -9.99
N VAL A 35 -12.41 8.17 -11.12
CA VAL A 35 -13.75 7.80 -11.60
C VAL A 35 -13.77 6.46 -12.31
N SER A 36 -12.61 5.95 -12.72
CA SER A 36 -12.48 4.68 -13.40
C SER A 36 -11.29 3.88 -12.92
N ARG A 37 -11.37 2.55 -13.11
CA ARG A 37 -10.23 1.66 -12.92
C ARG A 37 -9.04 2.12 -13.77
N MET A 38 -9.27 2.54 -15.01
CA MET A 38 -8.21 2.96 -15.92
C MET A 38 -7.41 4.14 -15.37
N GLU A 39 -8.07 5.16 -14.82
CA GLU A 39 -7.40 6.31 -14.21
C GLU A 39 -6.54 5.93 -13.01
N ALA A 40 -7.07 5.10 -12.10
CA ALA A 40 -6.33 4.62 -10.95
C ALA A 40 -5.11 3.79 -11.37
N PHE A 41 -5.24 2.95 -12.39
CA PHE A 41 -4.12 2.16 -12.93
C PHE A 41 -3.10 3.04 -13.67
N ASN A 42 -3.53 4.08 -14.39
CA ASN A 42 -2.61 5.04 -15.00
C ASN A 42 -1.79 5.80 -13.94
N TRP A 43 -2.42 6.21 -12.84
CA TRP A 43 -1.72 6.76 -11.68
C TRP A 43 -0.70 5.78 -11.11
N LEU A 44 -1.10 4.51 -10.91
CA LEU A 44 -0.24 3.46 -10.40
C LEU A 44 1.00 3.25 -11.31
N VAL A 45 0.79 3.14 -12.63
CA VAL A 45 1.86 2.99 -13.63
C VAL A 45 2.78 4.20 -13.64
N TYR A 46 2.22 5.42 -13.60
CA TYR A 46 3.01 6.64 -13.50
C TYR A 46 3.90 6.62 -12.25
N LEU A 47 3.35 6.27 -11.09
CA LEU A 47 4.12 6.26 -9.85
C LEU A 47 5.20 5.18 -9.84
N LYS A 48 4.90 3.99 -10.37
CA LYS A 48 5.87 2.90 -10.58
C LYS A 48 7.03 3.30 -11.49
N SER A 49 6.80 4.19 -12.47
CA SER A 49 7.88 4.71 -13.33
C SER A 49 8.82 5.68 -12.62
N ARG A 50 8.40 6.26 -11.49
CA ARG A 50 9.15 7.25 -10.73
C ARG A 50 9.85 6.66 -9.51
N ILE A 51 9.32 5.57 -8.96
CA ILE A 51 9.82 4.95 -7.72
C ILE A 51 10.64 3.72 -8.07
N GLY A 52 11.89 3.66 -7.57
CA GLY A 52 12.78 2.53 -7.84
C GLY A 52 12.48 1.26 -7.03
N SER A 53 12.07 1.38 -5.76
CA SER A 53 11.85 0.25 -4.86
C SER A 53 10.44 0.26 -4.28
N PHE A 54 9.56 -0.57 -4.85
CA PHE A 54 8.16 -0.67 -4.42
C PHE A 54 7.64 -2.11 -4.37
N GLN A 55 6.53 -2.31 -3.64
CA GLN A 55 5.70 -3.52 -3.65
C GLN A 55 4.27 -3.14 -3.95
N GLU A 56 3.65 -3.86 -4.87
CA GLU A 56 2.22 -3.72 -5.10
C GLU A 56 1.44 -4.55 -4.07
N ILE A 57 0.41 -3.93 -3.52
CA ILE A 57 -0.66 -4.57 -2.77
C ILE A 57 -1.82 -4.75 -3.74
N TYR A 58 -2.37 -5.95 -3.81
CA TYR A 58 -3.53 -6.30 -4.61
C TYR A 58 -4.70 -6.54 -3.65
N PRO A 59 -5.49 -5.50 -3.31
CA PRO A 59 -6.58 -5.69 -2.39
C PRO A 59 -7.70 -6.49 -3.07
N GLU A 60 -8.17 -7.54 -2.39
CA GLU A 60 -9.36 -8.25 -2.81
C GLU A 60 -10.56 -7.31 -2.73
N THR A 61 -10.93 -6.75 -3.88
CA THR A 61 -12.02 -5.80 -3.93
C THR A 61 -13.33 -6.56 -3.90
N LYS A 62 -14.08 -6.46 -2.81
CA LYS A 62 -15.46 -6.96 -2.84
C LYS A 62 -16.27 -6.00 -3.72
N ALA A 63 -17.05 -6.53 -4.65
CA ALA A 63 -17.81 -5.77 -5.64
C ALA A 63 -19.01 -5.02 -5.03
N ASN A 64 -18.77 -4.22 -3.99
CA ASN A 64 -19.78 -3.66 -3.12
C ASN A 64 -20.07 -2.21 -3.52
N GLY A 65 -20.72 -2.00 -4.67
CA GLY A 65 -21.41 -0.74 -5.00
C GLY A 65 -20.59 0.55 -5.18
N GLN A 66 -19.36 0.68 -4.66
CA GLN A 66 -18.55 1.89 -4.81
C GLN A 66 -17.93 1.95 -6.21
N SER A 67 -18.33 2.89 -7.06
CA SER A 67 -17.76 3.04 -8.42
C SER A 67 -16.37 3.66 -8.45
N LEU A 68 -15.98 4.34 -7.37
CA LEU A 68 -14.75 5.11 -7.29
C LEU A 68 -13.57 4.25 -6.86
N TRP A 69 -12.38 4.64 -7.31
CA TRP A 69 -11.12 4.00 -6.96
C TRP A 69 -10.26 4.99 -6.18
N TYR A 70 -9.43 4.45 -5.29
CA TYR A 70 -8.50 5.19 -4.46
C TYR A 70 -7.13 4.55 -4.54
N GLY A 71 -6.10 5.35 -4.72
CA GLY A 71 -4.71 4.97 -4.63
C GLY A 71 -4.16 5.22 -3.24
N PHE A 72 -3.20 4.42 -2.81
CA PHE A 72 -2.49 4.68 -1.56
C PHE A 72 -1.02 4.28 -1.67
N THR A 73 -0.18 4.96 -0.87
CA THR A 73 1.22 4.59 -0.66
C THR A 73 1.62 4.72 0.81
N PHE A 74 2.55 3.90 1.26
CA PHE A 74 3.22 4.08 2.55
C PHE A 74 4.58 3.39 2.55
N GLU A 75 5.47 3.81 3.45
CA GLU A 75 6.78 3.17 3.60
C GLU A 75 6.68 1.95 4.51
N GLN A 76 7.35 0.87 4.11
CA GLN A 76 7.63 -0.28 4.94
C GLN A 76 9.10 -0.23 5.40
N PRO A 77 9.37 -0.29 6.72
CA PRO A 77 10.73 -0.35 7.23
C PRO A 77 11.42 -1.61 6.74
N ALA A 78 12.74 -1.53 6.52
CA ALA A 78 13.51 -2.74 6.24
C ALA A 78 13.40 -3.68 7.44
N GLN A 79 12.99 -4.93 7.23
CA GLN A 79 13.01 -5.93 8.30
C GLN A 79 14.46 -6.07 8.78
N VAL A 80 14.76 -5.54 9.97
CA VAL A 80 16.04 -5.83 10.63
C VAL A 80 15.97 -7.31 11.00
N LYS A 81 16.68 -8.17 10.26
CA LYS A 81 16.91 -9.54 10.69
C LYS A 81 17.59 -9.46 12.05
N GLY A 82 16.83 -9.73 13.13
CA GLY A 82 17.42 -9.85 14.46
C GLY A 82 18.53 -10.89 14.42
N LYS A 83 19.77 -10.46 14.67
CA LYS A 83 20.84 -11.39 15.03
C LYS A 83 20.51 -11.96 16.40
N ASN A 84 20.55 -13.30 16.48
CA ASN A 84 20.38 -14.16 17.65
C ASN A 84 20.73 -13.58 19.03
N GLY A 85 19.96 -14.01 20.03
CA GLY A 85 20.40 -14.09 21.42
C GLY A 85 19.70 -15.24 22.14
N LYS A 86 20.17 -16.47 21.94
CA LYS A 86 19.92 -17.57 22.88
C LYS A 86 20.36 -17.08 24.28
N ARG A 87 19.42 -16.93 25.21
CA ARG A 87 19.74 -17.01 26.64
C ARG A 87 19.27 -18.37 27.12
N ALA A 88 20.20 -19.32 27.09
CA ALA A 88 20.19 -20.39 28.06
C ALA A 88 20.74 -19.78 29.35
N LEU A 89 19.97 -19.87 30.42
CA LEU A 89 20.35 -20.21 31.79
C LEU A 89 19.06 -20.35 32.59
#